data_AF-A0A355G549-F1
#
_entry.id   AF-A0A355G549-F1
#
_cell.length_a   1.000
_cell.length_b   1.000
_cell.length_c   1.000
_cell.angle_alpha   90.00
_cell.angle_beta   90.00
_cell.angle_gamma   90.00
#
_symmetry.space_group_name_H-M   'P 1'
#
loop_
_entity.id
_entity.type
_entity.pdbx_description
1 polymer ?
#
loop_
_entity_poly.entity_id
_entity_poly.type
_entity_poly.pdbx_seq_one_letter_code
_entity_poly.pdbx_strand_id
1 'polypeptide(L)'
;MVNGQTAVWVFLESGDAEKDKAARELLAQELKRMEKTLKLPEIEQADIEQGLVSVAPDSLKMKFSIVTCSRDDSAEQYLTQMLLSTENDLKDFDSEPMALPVFGRGRVLYALIGKGINPGTIEQACRDLTGPCTCQVKDQNPGTDLLMSVPWEKLVTPATQDEKELPPLTGLTSFSNSEAAKNDPASMAPLADQKTNPDNATAEKQTAKEAGQSVEVAESVSTQPSEAATIPAEDSGSRSLKFKPDYTLITLAASVIVIILAGSYLLLVRKQ
;
A
#
# COMPACT_ATOMS: atom_id res chain seq x y z
N MET A 1 -2.29 -11.39 12.15
CA MET A 1 -1.17 -12.36 12.40
C MET A 1 -1.71 -13.78 12.53
N VAL A 2 -0.87 -14.81 12.33
CA VAL A 2 -1.28 -16.25 12.43
C VAL A 2 -1.97 -16.58 13.77
N ASN A 3 -1.56 -15.95 14.88
CA ASN A 3 -2.16 -16.14 16.20
C ASN A 3 -3.31 -15.16 16.54
N GLY A 4 -3.82 -14.41 15.55
CA GLY A 4 -4.89 -13.43 15.72
C GLY A 4 -4.46 -12.10 16.36
N GLN A 5 -3.17 -11.84 16.50
CA GLN A 5 -2.64 -10.56 17.00
C GLN A 5 -2.78 -9.44 15.96
N THR A 6 -2.99 -8.21 16.45
CA THR A 6 -3.07 -6.99 15.65
C THR A 6 -1.75 -6.72 14.94
N ALA A 7 -0.66 -6.65 15.72
CA ALA A 7 0.69 -6.47 15.18
C ALA A 7 1.75 -7.10 16.10
N VAL A 8 2.87 -7.49 15.49
CA VAL A 8 4.10 -7.87 16.20
C VAL A 8 5.09 -6.74 16.04
N TRP A 9 5.50 -6.15 17.15
CA TRP A 9 6.52 -5.13 17.21
C TRP A 9 7.90 -5.79 17.24
N VAL A 10 8.66 -5.63 16.16
CA VAL A 10 10.06 -6.03 16.15
C VAL A 10 10.85 -4.90 16.80
N PHE A 11 11.49 -5.20 17.92
CA PHE A 11 12.37 -4.30 18.64
C PHE A 11 13.81 -4.62 18.25
N LEU A 12 14.42 -3.77 17.43
CA LEU A 12 15.80 -3.88 16.99
C LEU A 12 16.72 -3.17 17.99
N GLU A 13 17.61 -3.94 18.60
CA GLU A 13 18.54 -3.44 19.63
C GLU A 13 19.57 -2.47 19.04
N SER A 14 20.01 -1.51 19.85
CA SER A 14 21.08 -0.55 19.51
C SER A 14 22.47 -1.03 19.87
N GLY A 15 22.57 -2.06 20.72
CA GLY A 15 23.82 -2.49 21.34
C GLY A 15 24.14 -1.77 22.65
N ASP A 16 23.37 -0.74 23.03
CA ASP A 16 23.40 -0.13 24.36
C ASP A 16 22.29 -0.71 25.23
N ALA A 17 22.67 -1.62 26.14
CA ALA A 17 21.73 -2.35 26.97
C ALA A 17 20.83 -1.47 27.85
N GLU A 18 21.31 -0.31 28.30
CA GLU A 18 20.52 0.59 29.15
C GLU A 18 19.47 1.33 28.30
N LYS A 19 19.86 1.84 27.12
CA LYS A 19 18.92 2.45 26.17
C LYS A 19 17.87 1.44 25.71
N ASP A 20 18.31 0.24 25.33
CA ASP A 20 17.46 -0.82 24.80
C ASP A 20 16.44 -1.26 25.83
N LYS A 21 16.88 -1.46 27.08
CA LYS A 21 15.99 -1.82 28.19
C LYS A 21 14.95 -0.74 28.44
N ALA A 22 15.36 0.53 28.55
CA ALA A 22 14.44 1.63 28.83
C ALA A 22 13.38 1.79 27.72
N ALA A 23 13.80 1.75 26.45
CA ALA A 23 12.89 1.86 25.31
C ALA A 23 11.94 0.67 25.23
N ARG A 24 12.42 -0.56 25.45
CA ARG A 24 11.60 -1.78 25.41
C ARG A 24 10.59 -1.83 26.55
N GLU A 25 10.97 -1.42 27.76
CA GLU A 25 10.06 -1.35 28.91
C GLU A 25 8.93 -0.34 28.67
N LEU A 26 9.27 0.85 28.14
CA LEU A 26 8.30 1.87 27.76
C LEU A 26 7.35 1.36 26.67
N LEU A 27 7.89 0.73 25.61
CA LEU A 27 7.10 0.12 24.56
C LEU A 27 6.14 -0.92 25.13
N ALA A 28 6.62 -1.83 25.97
CA ALA A 28 5.80 -2.87 26.58
C ALA A 28 4.68 -2.30 27.48
N GLN A 29 4.97 -1.23 28.21
CA GLN A 29 3.98 -0.55 29.06
C GLN A 29 2.88 0.10 28.22
N GLU A 30 3.26 0.85 27.19
CA GLU A 30 2.30 1.57 26.34
C GLU A 30 1.47 0.61 25.49
N LEU A 31 2.04 -0.46 24.96
CA LEU A 31 1.27 -1.48 24.24
C LEU A 31 0.22 -2.15 25.14
N LYS A 32 0.55 -2.47 26.40
CA LYS A 32 -0.43 -2.99 27.36
C LYS A 32 -1.54 -1.98 27.69
N ARG A 33 -1.23 -0.68 27.66
CA ARG A 33 -2.24 0.38 27.80
C ARG A 33 -3.15 0.39 26.57
N MET A 34 -2.56 0.38 25.37
CA MET A 34 -3.26 0.37 24.08
C MET A 34 -4.22 -0.82 23.93
N GLU A 35 -3.81 -2.02 24.33
CA GLU A 35 -4.67 -3.22 24.31
C GLU A 35 -5.98 -3.03 25.09
N LYS A 36 -5.99 -2.17 26.11
CA LYS A 36 -7.16 -1.91 26.95
C LYS A 36 -7.99 -0.71 26.50
N THR A 37 -7.35 0.26 25.84
CA THR A 37 -7.99 1.54 25.51
C THR A 37 -8.43 1.65 24.06
N LEU A 38 -7.76 0.95 23.14
CA LEU A 38 -8.13 0.97 21.73
C LEU A 38 -9.39 0.15 21.51
N LYS A 39 -10.32 0.77 20.81
CA LYS A 39 -11.53 0.11 20.29
C LYS A 39 -11.34 -0.05 18.79
N LEU A 40 -11.66 -1.24 18.28
CA LEU A 40 -11.75 -1.43 16.84
C LEU A 40 -12.89 -0.56 16.31
N PRO A 41 -12.73 0.05 15.12
CA PRO A 41 -13.84 0.69 14.45
C PRO A 41 -14.95 -0.34 14.17
N GLU A 42 -16.19 0.13 14.18
CA GLU A 42 -17.33 -0.70 13.82
C GLU A 42 -17.20 -1.08 12.34
N ILE A 43 -17.37 -2.36 12.04
CA ILE A 43 -17.38 -2.86 10.66
C ILE A 43 -18.80 -2.70 10.14
N GLU A 44 -18.97 -1.87 9.10
CA GLU A 44 -20.28 -1.66 8.47
C GLU A 44 -20.76 -2.96 7.81
N GLN A 45 -22.05 -3.28 8.00
CA GLN A 45 -22.64 -4.49 7.42
C GLN A 45 -22.52 -4.51 5.88
N ALA A 46 -22.56 -3.34 5.24
CA ALA A 46 -22.36 -3.19 3.80
C ALA A 46 -20.97 -3.68 3.34
N ASP A 47 -19.91 -3.48 4.14
CA ASP A 47 -18.55 -3.91 3.79
C ASP A 47 -18.39 -5.43 3.89
N ILE A 48 -19.13 -6.06 4.81
CA ILE A 48 -19.24 -7.52 4.91
C ILE A 48 -20.01 -8.07 3.69
N GLU A 49 -21.14 -7.45 3.36
CA GLU A 49 -21.98 -7.87 2.22
C GLU A 49 -21.31 -7.71 0.86
N GLN A 50 -20.44 -6.71 0.71
CA GLN A 50 -19.62 -6.50 -0.48
C GLN A 50 -18.36 -7.38 -0.50
N GLY A 51 -18.15 -8.20 0.53
CA GLY A 51 -16.98 -9.07 0.65
C GLY A 51 -15.66 -8.31 0.87
N LEU A 52 -15.71 -7.02 1.21
CA LEU A 52 -14.53 -6.19 1.49
C LEU A 52 -13.88 -6.59 2.82
N VAL A 53 -14.67 -7.14 3.75
CA VAL A 53 -14.19 -7.70 5.01
C VAL A 53 -14.58 -9.18 5.09
N SER A 54 -13.57 -10.04 5.06
CA SER A 54 -13.70 -11.51 5.07
C SER A 54 -13.39 -12.14 6.43
N VAL A 55 -13.43 -11.35 7.51
CA VAL A 55 -13.05 -11.77 8.86
C VAL A 55 -14.20 -11.44 9.80
N ALA A 56 -14.65 -12.43 10.57
CA ALA A 56 -15.67 -12.21 11.59
C ALA A 56 -15.13 -11.23 12.66
N PRO A 57 -15.87 -10.17 13.03
CA PRO A 57 -15.43 -9.17 14.01
C PRO A 57 -14.92 -9.80 15.32
N ASP A 58 -15.57 -10.88 15.78
CA ASP A 58 -15.25 -11.58 17.02
C ASP A 58 -13.90 -12.33 17.00
N SER A 59 -13.32 -12.55 15.81
CA SER A 59 -12.02 -13.21 15.66
C SER A 59 -10.83 -12.25 15.77
N LEU A 60 -11.09 -10.93 15.73
CA LEU A 60 -10.07 -9.90 15.85
C LEU A 60 -9.74 -9.63 17.32
N LYS A 61 -8.51 -9.92 17.72
CA LYS A 61 -8.03 -9.65 19.08
C LYS A 61 -7.19 -8.37 19.07
N MET A 62 -7.54 -7.42 19.93
CA MET A 62 -6.69 -6.26 20.22
C MET A 62 -5.50 -6.70 21.05
N LYS A 63 -4.45 -7.17 20.37
CA LYS A 63 -3.26 -7.75 21.02
C LYS A 63 -2.00 -7.42 20.24
N PHE A 64 -0.99 -6.98 20.97
CA PHE A 64 0.35 -6.71 20.46
C PHE A 64 1.36 -7.67 21.11
N SER A 65 2.45 -7.96 20.43
CA SER A 65 3.62 -8.61 21.05
C SER A 65 4.89 -7.94 20.62
N ILE A 66 5.93 -8.08 21.43
CA ILE A 66 7.27 -7.60 21.12
C ILE A 66 8.16 -8.81 20.86
N VAL A 67 8.90 -8.79 19.76
CA VAL A 67 9.99 -9.71 19.47
C VAL A 67 11.26 -8.88 19.42
N THR A 68 12.25 -9.23 20.25
CA THR A 68 13.55 -8.55 20.24
C THR A 68 14.45 -9.20 19.19
N CYS A 69 15.11 -8.37 18.39
CA CYS A 69 16.08 -8.78 17.40
C CYS A 69 17.39 -8.04 17.67
N SER A 70 18.48 -8.77 17.80
CA SER A 70 19.81 -8.16 17.90
C SER A 70 20.35 -7.88 16.50
N ARG A 71 21.00 -6.72 16.31
CA ARG A 71 21.69 -6.39 15.05
C ARG A 71 22.90 -7.30 14.78
N ASP A 72 23.47 -7.84 15.85
CA ASP A 72 24.68 -8.68 15.79
C ASP A 72 24.35 -10.17 15.61
N ASP A 73 23.06 -10.55 15.61
CA ASP A 73 22.67 -11.94 15.39
C ASP A 73 22.87 -12.33 13.92
N SER A 74 23.87 -13.18 13.70
CA SER A 74 24.20 -13.72 12.38
C SER A 74 23.03 -14.45 11.70
N ALA A 75 22.12 -15.06 12.46
CA ALA A 75 20.96 -15.76 11.91
C ALA A 75 19.91 -14.78 11.36
N GLU A 76 19.85 -13.56 11.90
CA GLU A 76 18.84 -12.55 11.61
C GLU A 76 19.35 -11.44 10.67
N GLN A 77 20.52 -11.62 10.04
CA GLN A 77 21.12 -10.59 9.19
C GLN A 77 20.21 -10.13 8.05
N TYR A 78 19.53 -11.07 7.38
CA TYR A 78 18.61 -10.72 6.30
C TYR A 78 17.38 -9.98 6.81
N LEU A 79 16.82 -10.40 7.95
CA LEU A 79 15.69 -9.70 8.57
C LEU A 79 16.10 -8.27 8.96
N THR A 80 17.25 -8.12 9.61
CA THR A 80 17.80 -6.81 10.01
C THR A 80 18.01 -5.90 8.80
N GLN A 81 18.59 -6.42 7.71
CA GLN A 81 18.76 -5.64 6.48
C GLN A 81 17.44 -5.23 5.83
N MET A 82 16.44 -6.11 5.83
CA MET A 82 15.10 -5.77 5.32
C MET A 82 14.45 -4.68 6.16
N LEU A 83 14.50 -4.80 7.49
CA LEU A 83 13.97 -3.80 8.42
C LEU A 83 14.66 -2.44 8.26
N LEU A 84 15.99 -2.40 8.16
CA LEU A 84 16.74 -1.15 7.94
C LEU A 84 16.61 -0.58 6.53
N SER A 85 15.96 -1.30 5.62
CA SER A 85 15.70 -0.84 4.26
C SER A 85 14.23 -0.47 4.04
N THR A 86 13.39 -0.49 5.08
CA THR A 86 11.99 -0.04 4.97
C THR A 86 11.88 1.47 4.76
N GLU A 87 12.84 2.24 5.30
CA GLU A 87 12.97 3.68 5.10
C GLU A 87 14.45 3.99 4.79
N ASN A 88 14.69 5.03 3.96
CA ASN A 88 16.02 5.27 3.37
C ASN A 88 17.08 5.69 4.39
N ASP A 89 16.68 6.29 5.50
CA ASP A 89 17.52 6.92 6.51
C ASP A 89 17.72 6.07 7.77
N LEU A 90 17.06 4.91 7.92
CA LEU A 90 17.20 4.09 9.14
C LEU A 90 18.64 3.63 9.40
N LYS A 91 19.44 3.47 8.35
CA LYS A 91 20.84 3.07 8.46
C LYS A 91 21.71 4.13 9.13
N ASP A 92 21.28 5.38 9.15
CA ASP A 92 22.00 6.49 9.79
C ASP A 92 21.80 6.51 11.32
N PHE A 93 20.89 5.69 11.85
CA PHE A 93 20.56 5.59 13.28
C PHE A 93 20.95 4.23 13.89
N ASP A 94 22.12 3.71 13.52
CA ASP A 94 22.64 2.40 13.96
C ASP A 94 22.78 2.25 15.48
N SER A 95 23.02 3.35 16.19
CA SER A 95 23.25 3.45 17.63
C SER A 95 21.99 3.78 18.45
N GLU A 96 20.81 3.72 17.84
CA GLU A 96 19.52 3.95 18.49
C GLU A 96 18.61 2.71 18.41
N PRO A 97 17.84 2.42 19.48
CA PRO A 97 16.88 1.32 19.46
C PRO A 97 15.76 1.65 18.48
N MET A 98 15.23 0.64 17.80
CA MET A 98 14.12 0.82 16.87
C MET A 98 12.96 -0.10 17.22
N ALA A 99 11.74 0.41 17.14
CA ALA A 99 10.52 -0.37 17.28
C ALA A 99 9.71 -0.29 15.98
N LEU A 100 9.54 -1.42 15.30
CA LEU A 100 8.89 -1.51 14.00
C LEU A 100 7.67 -2.45 14.09
N PRO A 101 6.43 -1.94 14.01
CA PRO A 101 5.26 -2.79 14.00
C PRO A 101 5.09 -3.49 12.66
N VAL A 102 4.99 -4.82 12.72
CA VAL A 102 4.73 -5.72 11.60
C VAL A 102 3.32 -6.27 11.72
N PHE A 103 2.51 -6.11 10.68
CA PHE A 103 1.09 -6.48 10.68
C PHE A 103 0.68 -7.19 9.38
N GLY A 104 -0.56 -7.70 9.37
CA GLY A 104 -1.10 -8.43 8.23
C GLY A 104 -0.28 -9.67 7.86
N ARG A 105 0.24 -9.69 6.63
CA ARG A 105 1.10 -10.76 6.07
C ARG A 105 2.57 -10.34 5.96
N GLY A 106 3.05 -9.54 6.92
CA GLY A 106 4.46 -9.12 6.99
C GLY A 106 4.71 -7.68 6.53
N ARG A 107 3.73 -6.79 6.65
CA ARG A 107 3.91 -5.37 6.31
C ARG A 107 4.42 -4.59 7.52
N VAL A 108 5.47 -3.79 7.33
CA VAL A 108 6.04 -2.90 8.35
C VAL A 108 5.48 -1.50 8.14
N LEU A 109 4.96 -0.86 9.20
CA LEU A 109 4.35 0.48 9.08
C LEU A 109 5.40 1.59 8.88
N TYR A 110 6.07 2.00 9.96
CA TYR A 110 7.21 2.92 10.02
C TYR A 110 7.97 2.66 11.33
N ALA A 111 9.24 3.02 11.40
CA ALA A 111 10.08 2.81 12.57
C ALA A 111 9.92 3.93 13.61
N LEU A 112 9.84 3.54 14.88
CA LEU A 112 10.05 4.46 16.01
C LEU A 112 11.50 4.32 16.47
N ILE A 113 12.27 5.41 16.44
CA ILE A 113 13.73 5.37 16.65
C ILE A 113 14.11 6.15 17.92
N GLY A 114 14.89 5.55 18.82
CA GLY A 114 15.46 6.22 19.99
C GLY A 114 14.40 6.95 20.83
N LYS A 115 14.55 8.27 20.97
CA LYS A 115 13.56 9.15 21.66
C LYS A 115 12.20 9.23 20.98
N GLY A 116 12.14 8.83 19.71
CA GLY A 116 10.89 8.63 18.97
C GLY A 116 10.08 7.45 19.49
N ILE A 117 10.64 6.56 20.31
CA ILE A 117 9.90 5.55 21.08
C ILE A 117 9.36 6.24 22.33
N ASN A 118 8.16 6.79 22.25
CA ASN A 118 7.51 7.51 23.34
C ASN A 118 5.99 7.28 23.34
N PRO A 119 5.26 7.63 24.41
CA PRO A 119 3.83 7.31 24.52
C PRO A 119 2.98 7.84 23.36
N GLY A 120 3.27 9.05 22.87
CA GLY A 120 2.48 9.67 21.81
C GLY A 120 2.65 8.96 20.47
N THR A 121 3.89 8.64 20.08
CA THR A 121 4.18 7.96 18.82
C THR A 121 3.74 6.50 18.84
N ILE A 122 3.89 5.80 19.98
CA ILE A 122 3.39 4.43 20.14
C ILE A 122 1.86 4.41 20.02
N GLU A 123 1.18 5.35 20.67
CA GLU A 123 -0.28 5.47 20.55
C GLU A 123 -0.70 5.76 19.11
N GLN A 124 -0.03 6.70 18.43
CA GLN A 124 -0.34 7.02 17.04
C GLN A 124 -0.17 5.79 16.13
N ALA A 125 0.95 5.08 16.23
CA ALA A 125 1.18 3.86 15.46
C ALA A 125 0.11 2.79 15.75
N CYS A 126 -0.30 2.62 17.02
CA CYS A 126 -1.37 1.67 17.34
C CYS A 126 -2.72 2.10 16.76
N ARG A 127 -3.01 3.41 16.70
CA ARG A 127 -4.21 3.94 16.04
C ARG A 127 -4.16 3.74 14.53
N ASP A 128 -3.02 3.94 13.90
CA ASP A 128 -2.84 3.72 12.47
C ASP A 128 -3.05 2.23 12.11
N LEU A 129 -2.57 1.32 12.96
CA LEU A 129 -2.76 -0.13 12.81
C LEU A 129 -4.20 -0.61 13.03
N THR A 130 -4.98 0.15 13.79
CA THR A 130 -6.36 -0.22 14.17
C THR A 130 -7.42 0.65 13.51
N GLY A 131 -7.00 1.64 12.73
CA GLY A 131 -7.88 2.52 11.97
C GLY A 131 -8.58 1.80 10.81
N PRO A 132 -9.54 2.47 10.16
CA PRO A 132 -10.24 1.91 9.02
C PRO A 132 -9.25 1.55 7.89
N CYS A 133 -9.32 0.33 7.37
CA CYS A 133 -8.54 -0.04 6.19
C CYS A 133 -9.07 0.73 4.98
N THR A 134 -8.19 1.34 4.18
CA THR A 134 -8.57 1.80 2.84
C THR A 134 -8.58 0.58 1.92
N CYS A 135 -9.53 -0.32 2.13
CA CYS A 135 -9.63 -1.60 1.41
C CYS A 135 -9.90 -1.39 -0.11
N GLN A 136 -10.20 -0.15 -0.54
CA GLN A 136 -10.40 0.23 -1.95
C GLN A 136 -9.13 0.76 -2.65
N VAL A 137 -8.10 1.20 -1.93
CA VAL A 137 -6.85 1.74 -2.53
C VAL A 137 -5.63 1.19 -1.80
N LYS A 138 -5.15 0.03 -2.25
CA LYS A 138 -3.99 -0.70 -1.67
C LYS A 138 -2.72 0.16 -1.56
N ASP A 139 -2.49 1.05 -2.53
CA ASP A 139 -1.32 1.94 -2.58
C ASP A 139 -1.33 3.03 -1.48
N GLN A 140 -2.47 3.26 -0.81
CA GLN A 140 -2.59 4.23 0.27
C GLN A 140 -2.48 3.61 1.67
N ASN A 141 -2.28 2.29 1.79
CA ASN A 141 -1.97 1.67 3.06
C ASN A 141 -0.46 1.82 3.34
N PRO A 142 -0.06 2.66 4.31
CA PRO A 142 1.35 2.97 4.55
C PRO A 142 2.14 1.72 4.94
N GLY A 143 3.41 1.71 4.56
CA GLY A 143 4.37 0.70 4.96
C GLY A 143 4.93 -0.18 3.85
N THR A 144 5.96 -0.93 4.21
CA THR A 144 6.79 -1.76 3.32
C THR A 144 6.60 -3.23 3.64
N ASP A 145 6.37 -4.06 2.62
CA ASP A 145 6.22 -5.52 2.80
C ASP A 145 7.58 -6.20 2.98
N LEU A 146 7.70 -7.08 3.98
CA LEU A 146 8.85 -7.95 4.16
C LEU A 146 8.78 -9.17 3.24
N LEU A 147 9.93 -9.59 2.73
CA LEU A 147 10.04 -10.87 2.04
C LEU A 147 10.05 -12.00 3.07
N MET A 148 9.00 -12.82 3.09
CA MET A 148 8.83 -13.90 4.06
C MET A 148 8.51 -15.22 3.36
N SER A 149 9.24 -16.29 3.72
CA SER A 149 8.92 -17.66 3.27
C SER A 149 7.90 -18.32 4.20
N VAL A 150 6.70 -17.73 4.27
CA VAL A 150 5.61 -18.21 5.13
C VAL A 150 4.49 -18.75 4.24
N PRO A 151 3.99 -19.99 4.47
CA PRO A 151 2.90 -20.56 3.69
C PRO A 151 1.55 -19.98 4.16
N TRP A 152 1.29 -18.70 3.86
CA TRP A 152 0.13 -17.95 4.35
C TRP A 152 -1.20 -18.65 4.05
N GLU A 153 -1.32 -19.28 2.89
CA GLU A 153 -2.52 -19.97 2.41
C GLU A 153 -2.85 -21.22 3.25
N LYS A 154 -1.86 -21.80 3.92
CA LYS A 154 -2.05 -22.92 4.86
C LYS A 154 -2.35 -22.46 6.28
N LEU A 155 -1.93 -21.24 6.63
CA LEU A 155 -1.97 -20.72 7.99
C LEU A 155 -3.13 -19.74 8.23
N VAL A 156 -3.66 -19.14 7.17
CA VAL A 156 -4.76 -18.19 7.22
C VAL A 156 -5.91 -18.77 6.42
N THR A 157 -6.89 -19.30 7.14
CA THR A 157 -8.15 -19.74 6.54
C THR A 157 -9.04 -18.50 6.37
N PRO A 158 -9.46 -18.15 5.13
CA PRO A 158 -10.47 -17.11 4.96
C PRO A 158 -11.73 -17.52 5.73
N ALA A 159 -12.44 -16.58 6.36
CA ALA A 159 -13.73 -16.93 6.92
C ALA A 159 -14.61 -17.43 5.77
N THR A 160 -15.25 -18.58 5.97
CA THR A 160 -16.32 -19.02 5.08
C THR A 160 -17.34 -17.90 5.04
N GLN A 161 -17.45 -17.24 3.89
CA GLN A 161 -18.57 -16.35 3.64
C GLN A 161 -19.80 -17.23 3.65
N ASP A 162 -20.77 -16.91 4.50
CA ASP A 162 -22.08 -17.55 4.44
C ASP A 162 -22.57 -17.40 3.00
N GLU A 163 -22.89 -18.53 2.38
CA GLU A 163 -23.26 -18.62 0.96
C GLU A 163 -24.62 -17.91 0.78
N LYS A 164 -24.58 -16.58 0.63
CA LYS A 164 -25.77 -15.77 0.36
C LYS A 164 -26.25 -16.17 -1.03
N GLU A 165 -27.50 -16.63 -1.12
CA GLU A 165 -28.12 -16.94 -2.41
C GLU A 165 -27.98 -15.71 -3.31
N LEU A 166 -27.19 -15.87 -4.38
CA LEU A 166 -27.02 -14.82 -5.37
C LEU A 166 -28.40 -14.48 -5.93
N PRO A 167 -28.74 -13.19 -6.08
CA PRO A 167 -29.97 -12.82 -6.75
C PRO A 167 -30.01 -13.50 -8.13
N PRO A 168 -31.20 -13.90 -8.59
CA PRO A 168 -31.33 -14.60 -9.88
C PRO A 168 -30.62 -13.78 -10.96
N LEU A 169 -29.94 -14.46 -11.87
CA LEU A 169 -29.21 -13.84 -12.99
C LEU A 169 -30.20 -13.15 -13.94
N THR A 170 -30.67 -11.97 -13.56
CA THR A 170 -31.43 -11.08 -14.42
C THR A 170 -30.41 -10.47 -15.37
N GLY A 171 -30.39 -10.96 -16.61
CA GLY A 171 -29.50 -10.44 -17.65
C GLY A 171 -29.68 -8.94 -17.90
N LEU A 172 -28.83 -8.36 -18.75
CA LEU A 172 -28.84 -6.93 -19.11
C LEU A 172 -30.21 -6.42 -19.61
N THR A 173 -31.12 -7.31 -20.00
CA THR A 173 -32.51 -7.00 -20.39
C THR A 173 -33.33 -6.35 -19.27
N SER A 174 -32.97 -6.54 -17.99
CA SER A 174 -33.63 -5.88 -16.86
C SER A 174 -33.37 -4.37 -16.78
N PHE A 175 -32.28 -3.88 -17.39
CA PHE A 175 -31.99 -2.44 -17.48
C PHE A 175 -32.73 -1.76 -18.63
N SER A 176 -33.23 -2.54 -19.60
CA SER A 176 -33.96 -2.03 -20.76
C SER A 176 -35.48 -1.91 -20.54
N ASN A 177 -36.00 -2.32 -19.38
CA ASN A 177 -37.44 -2.33 -19.12
C ASN A 177 -37.86 -1.38 -18.00
N SER A 178 -37.40 -0.12 -18.09
CA SER A 178 -37.96 0.99 -17.32
C SER A 178 -38.54 2.05 -18.26
N GLU A 179 -39.46 1.65 -19.16
CA GLU A 179 -40.53 2.49 -19.71
C GLU A 179 -41.39 1.72 -20.73
N ALA A 180 -42.11 0.68 -20.29
CA ALA A 180 -43.20 0.12 -21.10
C ALA A 180 -44.17 -0.73 -20.25
N ALA A 181 -44.68 -0.19 -19.15
CA ALA A 181 -45.76 -0.82 -18.41
C ALA A 181 -46.95 0.15 -18.26
N LYS A 182 -47.55 0.52 -19.39
CA LYS A 182 -49.01 0.73 -19.51
C LYS A 182 -49.43 0.33 -20.91
N ASN A 183 -49.97 -0.88 -21.04
CA ASN A 183 -51.25 -1.21 -21.70
C ASN A 183 -51.22 -2.67 -22.15
N ASP A 184 -52.06 -3.46 -21.51
CA ASP A 184 -52.36 -4.86 -21.82
C ASP A 184 -53.41 -4.95 -22.95
N PRO A 185 -53.77 -6.12 -23.49
CA PRO A 185 -53.39 -6.59 -24.82
C PRO A 185 -54.59 -6.69 -25.80
N ALA A 186 -54.31 -7.21 -27.00
CA ALA A 186 -55.24 -7.60 -28.08
C ALA A 186 -55.45 -6.61 -29.22
N SER A 187 -54.82 -6.89 -30.36
CA SER A 187 -55.52 -7.13 -31.64
C SER A 187 -54.50 -7.47 -32.72
N MET A 188 -54.49 -8.74 -33.14
CA MET A 188 -53.87 -9.16 -34.38
C MET A 188 -54.82 -8.82 -35.53
N ALA A 189 -54.39 -7.99 -36.48
CA ALA A 189 -54.97 -7.96 -37.82
C ALA A 189 -53.89 -7.57 -38.85
N PRO A 190 -53.71 -8.35 -39.93
CA PRO A 190 -52.72 -8.06 -40.95
C PRO A 190 -53.31 -7.12 -42.01
N LEU A 191 -52.51 -6.19 -42.53
CA LEU A 191 -52.85 -5.42 -43.73
C LEU A 191 -51.99 -5.92 -44.89
N ALA A 192 -52.64 -6.74 -45.72
CA ALA A 192 -52.21 -7.03 -47.08
C ALA A 192 -52.73 -5.94 -48.03
N ASP A 193 -51.83 -5.51 -48.91
CA ASP A 193 -51.97 -5.02 -50.30
C ASP A 193 -53.13 -4.10 -50.72
N GLN A 194 -52.75 -2.96 -51.33
CA GLN A 194 -53.03 -2.66 -52.75
C GLN A 194 -52.28 -1.38 -53.19
N LYS A 195 -51.25 -1.52 -54.04
CA LYS A 195 -51.24 -1.26 -55.50
C LYS A 195 -51.45 0.19 -55.94
N THR A 196 -50.41 0.75 -56.56
CA THR A 196 -50.52 1.61 -57.75
C THR A 196 -49.56 1.08 -58.83
N ASN A 197 -50.06 1.10 -60.07
CA ASN A 197 -49.54 0.45 -61.28
C ASN A 197 -48.78 1.49 -62.17
N PRO A 198 -48.39 1.22 -63.43
CA PRO A 198 -47.00 1.04 -63.87
C PRO A 198 -46.56 2.08 -64.93
N ASP A 199 -45.39 1.81 -65.52
CA ASP A 199 -44.85 2.27 -66.82
C ASP A 199 -43.57 3.10 -66.71
N ASN A 200 -42.42 2.46 -66.96
CA ASN A 200 -41.79 2.44 -68.28
C ASN A 200 -40.43 1.72 -68.20
N ALA A 201 -40.13 0.92 -69.22
CA ALA A 201 -38.86 0.21 -69.38
C ALA A 201 -37.74 1.16 -69.82
N THR A 202 -36.48 0.86 -69.49
CA THR A 202 -35.43 0.40 -70.44
C THR A 202 -34.10 0.24 -69.69
N ALA A 203 -33.31 -0.72 -70.17
CA ALA A 203 -32.04 -1.24 -69.68
C ALA A 203 -30.92 -0.21 -69.41
N GLU A 204 -30.01 -0.55 -68.47
CA GLU A 204 -28.57 -0.65 -68.75
C GLU A 204 -27.80 -1.36 -67.64
N LYS A 205 -26.67 -1.94 -68.03
CA LYS A 205 -25.87 -2.98 -67.39
C LYS A 205 -24.53 -2.38 -66.94
N GLN A 206 -24.10 -2.63 -65.69
CA GLN A 206 -22.69 -2.66 -65.23
C GLN A 206 -22.66 -3.11 -63.75
N THR A 207 -22.28 -4.36 -63.42
CA THR A 207 -20.92 -4.91 -63.19
C THR A 207 -20.20 -4.34 -61.96
N ALA A 208 -20.13 -5.13 -60.86
CA ALA A 208 -19.01 -5.29 -59.91
C ALA A 208 -19.45 -6.30 -58.82
N LYS A 209 -19.28 -7.61 -59.02
CA LYS A 209 -18.11 -8.46 -58.68
C LYS A 209 -17.85 -8.59 -57.18
N GLU A 210 -18.18 -9.79 -56.69
CA GLU A 210 -17.75 -10.39 -55.43
C GLU A 210 -16.23 -10.35 -55.22
N ALA A 211 -15.82 -10.23 -53.96
CA ALA A 211 -14.83 -11.12 -53.37
C ALA A 211 -15.02 -11.11 -51.85
N GLY A 212 -15.47 -12.24 -51.30
CA GLY A 212 -15.36 -12.52 -49.87
C GLY A 212 -13.95 -12.95 -49.52
N GLN A 213 -13.55 -12.76 -48.27
CA GLN A 213 -12.73 -13.74 -47.57
C GLN A 213 -12.77 -13.51 -46.05
N SER A 214 -13.48 -14.40 -45.37
CA SER A 214 -13.24 -14.81 -43.99
C SER A 214 -11.89 -15.53 -43.92
N VAL A 215 -11.02 -15.14 -42.98
CA VAL A 215 -9.88 -15.98 -42.58
C VAL A 215 -9.75 -15.95 -41.05
N GLU A 216 -10.10 -17.10 -40.50
CA GLU A 216 -9.69 -17.69 -39.24
C GLU A 216 -8.17 -17.96 -39.28
N VAL A 217 -7.40 -17.56 -38.25
CA VAL A 217 -6.06 -18.12 -38.04
C VAL A 217 -5.82 -18.39 -36.57
N ALA A 218 -5.48 -19.65 -36.35
CA ALA A 218 -5.18 -20.31 -35.10
C ALA A 218 -3.83 -19.90 -34.51
N GLU A 219 -3.79 -20.14 -33.20
CA GLU A 219 -2.65 -20.24 -32.31
C GLU A 219 -1.55 -21.17 -32.84
N SER A 220 -0.30 -20.69 -32.84
CA SER A 220 0.87 -21.55 -32.94
C SER A 220 2.00 -21.03 -32.05
N VAL A 221 2.25 -21.77 -30.97
CA VAL A 221 3.43 -21.70 -30.11
C VAL A 221 4.65 -22.22 -30.88
N SER A 222 5.76 -21.49 -30.86
CA SER A 222 7.08 -22.00 -31.27
C SER A 222 8.13 -21.68 -30.22
N THR A 223 8.81 -22.73 -29.79
CA THR A 223 9.89 -22.81 -28.80
C THR A 223 11.27 -22.46 -29.38
N GLN A 224 12.16 -22.00 -28.48
CA GLN A 224 13.64 -21.99 -28.50
C GLN A 224 14.42 -20.71 -28.93
N PRO A 225 15.66 -20.51 -28.39
CA PRO A 225 16.00 -19.35 -27.55
C PRO A 225 16.98 -18.37 -28.21
N SER A 226 16.80 -17.06 -27.94
CA SER A 226 17.72 -16.03 -28.43
C SER A 226 18.92 -15.88 -27.50
N GLU A 227 20.08 -16.07 -28.13
CA GLU A 227 21.44 -15.92 -27.65
C GLU A 227 21.73 -14.49 -27.16
N ALA A 228 22.56 -14.40 -26.11
CA ALA A 228 22.90 -13.18 -25.39
C ALA A 228 23.71 -12.20 -26.26
N ALA A 229 23.20 -10.97 -26.41
CA ALA A 229 23.97 -9.86 -26.93
C ALA A 229 24.76 -9.20 -25.79
N THR A 230 26.07 -9.38 -25.81
CA THR A 230 27.05 -8.74 -24.94
C THR A 230 27.05 -7.22 -25.17
N ILE A 231 26.73 -6.44 -24.14
CA ILE A 231 26.93 -4.99 -24.12
C ILE A 231 28.36 -4.71 -23.61
N PRO A 232 29.15 -3.81 -24.25
CA PRO A 232 30.50 -3.49 -23.77
C PRO A 232 30.45 -2.79 -22.40
N ALA A 233 31.36 -3.17 -21.51
CA ALA A 233 31.55 -2.52 -20.23
C ALA A 233 32.13 -1.10 -20.44
N GLU A 234 31.35 -0.07 -20.10
CA GLU A 234 31.89 1.27 -19.86
C GLU A 234 32.45 1.34 -18.43
N ASP A 235 33.75 1.63 -18.36
CA ASP A 235 34.48 2.04 -17.17
C ASP A 235 33.88 3.35 -16.61
N SER A 236 33.00 3.24 -15.62
CA SER A 236 32.55 4.37 -14.81
C SER A 236 33.27 4.34 -13.47
N GLY A 237 34.53 4.76 -13.51
CA GLY A 237 35.34 4.99 -12.32
C GLY A 237 34.60 5.81 -11.26
N SER A 238 34.65 5.32 -10.03
CA SER A 238 34.14 5.99 -8.83
C SER A 238 34.75 7.38 -8.69
N ARG A 239 34.04 8.43 -9.08
CA ARG A 239 34.34 9.80 -8.64
C ARG A 239 33.78 9.97 -7.24
N SER A 240 34.64 9.70 -6.25
CA SER A 240 34.43 10.14 -4.87
C SER A 240 34.26 11.66 -4.84
N LEU A 241 33.02 12.15 -4.73
CA LEU A 241 32.71 13.54 -4.44
C LEU A 241 33.13 13.82 -3.00
N LYS A 242 34.35 14.34 -2.82
CA LYS A 242 34.79 14.91 -1.54
C LYS A 242 33.96 16.18 -1.31
N PHE A 243 32.92 16.08 -0.48
CA PHE A 243 32.20 17.22 0.06
C PHE A 243 33.18 18.04 0.91
N LYS A 244 33.64 19.18 0.37
CA LYS A 244 34.32 20.20 1.16
C LYS A 244 33.24 21.12 1.71
N PRO A 245 33.03 21.20 3.04
CA PRO A 245 32.08 22.14 3.60
C PRO A 245 32.53 23.56 3.27
N ASP A 246 31.62 24.35 2.70
CA ASP A 246 31.87 25.73 2.29
C ASP A 246 31.78 26.65 3.52
N TYR A 247 32.93 26.93 4.14
CA TYR A 247 33.05 27.76 5.36
C TYR A 247 32.75 29.25 5.14
N THR A 248 32.44 29.65 3.90
CA THR A 248 32.14 31.03 3.53
C THR A 248 30.85 31.54 4.16
N LEU A 249 29.82 30.70 4.28
CA LEU A 249 28.56 31.08 4.94
C LEU A 249 28.69 31.16 6.47
N ILE A 250 29.50 30.28 7.07
CA ILE A 250 29.74 30.25 8.53
C ILE A 250 30.58 31.48 8.94
N THR A 251 31.57 31.87 8.15
CA THR A 251 32.40 33.06 8.43
C THR A 251 31.60 34.37 8.25
N LEU A 252 30.67 34.42 7.30
CA LEU A 252 29.74 35.55 7.17
C LEU A 252 28.77 35.64 8.34
N ALA A 253 28.21 34.53 8.80
CA ALA A 253 27.31 34.53 9.96
C ALA A 253 28.03 34.97 11.25
N ALA A 254 29.26 34.49 11.48
CA ALA A 254 30.05 34.86 12.64
C ALA A 254 30.46 36.35 12.63
N SER A 255 30.80 36.92 11.47
CA SER A 255 31.17 38.33 11.37
C SER A 255 29.98 39.27 11.61
N VAL A 256 28.78 38.91 11.15
CA VAL A 256 27.54 39.67 11.46
C VAL A 256 27.24 39.67 12.96
N ILE A 257 27.39 38.53 13.64
CA ILE A 257 27.17 38.44 15.10
C ILE A 257 28.15 39.32 15.87
N VAL A 258 29.43 39.33 15.49
CA VAL A 258 30.45 40.18 16.12
C VAL A 258 30.14 41.67 15.92
N ILE A 259 29.68 42.07 14.73
CA ILE A 259 29.30 43.46 14.44
C ILE A 259 28.09 43.89 15.28
N ILE A 260 27.09 43.02 15.43
CA ILE A 260 25.91 43.30 16.27
C ILE A 260 26.32 43.46 17.73
N LEU A 261 27.15 42.55 18.26
CA LEU A 261 27.62 42.62 19.65
C LEU A 261 28.49 43.86 19.90
N ALA A 262 29.38 44.21 18.97
CA ALA A 262 30.18 45.43 19.06
C ALA A 262 29.33 46.70 18.98
N GLY A 263 28.31 46.72 18.12
CA GLY A 263 27.34 47.81 18.02
C GLY A 263 26.53 47.98 19.30
N SER A 264 26.03 46.88 19.87
CA SER A 264 25.32 46.89 21.16
C SER A 264 26.22 47.35 22.31
N TYR A 265 27.49 46.93 22.33
CA TYR A 265 28.45 47.37 23.35
C TYR A 265 28.75 48.87 23.25
N LEU A 266 28.97 49.39 22.03
CA LEU A 266 29.19 50.82 21.80
C LEU A 266 27.98 51.67 22.19
N LEU A 267 26.75 51.18 21.96
CA LEU A 267 25.52 51.87 22.39
C LEU A 267 25.35 51.89 23.91
N LEU A 268 25.83 50.87 24.62
CA LEU A 268 25.81 50.82 26.08
C LEU A 268 26.86 51.76 26.70
N VAL A 269 28.07 51.82 26.12
CA VAL A 269 29.14 52.71 26.59
C VAL A 269 28.80 54.19 26.34
N ARG A 270 28.05 54.52 25.28
CA ARG A 270 27.65 55.90 24.97
C ARG A 270 26.52 56.45 25.86
N LYS A 271 25.88 55.59 26.65
CA LYS A 271 24.75 55.93 27.54
C LYS A 271 25.14 56.09 29.01
N GLN A 272 26.43 55.92 29.35
CA GLN A 272 27.02 56.27 30.64
C GLN A 272 27.82 57.57 30.51
#